data_AF-A0A7X7GJA6-F1
#
_entry.id   AF-A0A7X7GJA6-F1
#
_cell.length_a   1.000
_cell.length_b   1.000
_cell.length_c   1.000
_cell.angle_alpha   90.00
_cell.angle_beta   90.00
_cell.angle_gamma   90.00
#
_symmetry.space_group_name_H-M   'P 1'
#
loop_
_entity.id
_entity.type
_entity.pdbx_description
1 polymer ?
#
loop_
_entity_poly.entity_id
_entity_poly.type
_entity_poly.pdbx_seq_one_letter_code
_entity_poly.pdbx_strand_id
1 'polypeptide(L)'
;EALAGGPLDARSLGERLWPNDAHSDDKLKALVALGSSITDSSGNPVLSARYHMFVRATEGAFVSFGDEEPTVLLGRHEIDPATRRAMFEFGTCQRCGAVHLAGDVDIRKNGKFFVPSVKNEASVKWLVLTDAPDTSVDEDEEALGDTPSASESGIGYLCTGCGLLCDVDGMCPIADCPGGTMRQVRQHRGTKKVMSTCTECGSSARQLIRRLRTDANAAPAVVTTALYQQLPAATDHTVGEVGEGRKLLMFSDSRQAAAFAAPYLARTYGRLIERRYLTTALQDRKYADEDLTVEDLAIITRKKAVAAHHFPENAGRVATEKAANEWVMGELMTMDHKQSLEGLGLMRVAMARKPRLAAPRALMQLCLTEDEAWDLLDELLKTVRLQGAVNLLDEVDIKSERFEPRNMRIRITRVGSNPKTKVISWLPSGRPGSTNNRVRFVSKVLAALGSNVDADKFLDGCWRFLLDNGYIKHEPDKFEVDAYQIDHTALAVHNGLDCRWFRCDTCRRVTAFTVRDVCPNSSCPGKLLPYDVPPLEYETNHYRNIYRTLRPSPLSAKEHTAQWTAQQAAEIQKEFVNGKVNVLSCSTTFELGVDVGDLQAVVMRNMPPRTANYVQRAGRAGRRAASAALVLT
;
A
#
# COMPACT_ATOMS: atom_id res chain seq x y z
N GLU A 1 3.83 -39.01 -26.59
CA GLU A 1 2.57 -38.96 -27.37
C GLU A 1 1.56 -37.92 -26.88
N ALA A 2 1.29 -37.80 -25.57
CA ALA A 2 0.25 -36.90 -25.06
C ALA A 2 0.40 -35.42 -25.49
N LEU A 3 1.64 -34.93 -25.62
CA LEU A 3 1.96 -33.56 -26.07
C LEU A 3 2.30 -33.44 -27.57
N ALA A 4 2.17 -34.52 -28.35
CA ALA A 4 2.56 -34.51 -29.77
C ALA A 4 1.68 -33.57 -30.63
N GLY A 5 0.44 -33.32 -30.20
CA GLY A 5 -0.50 -32.39 -30.86
C GLY A 5 -0.33 -30.92 -30.46
N GLY A 6 0.63 -30.59 -29.60
CA GLY A 6 0.87 -29.24 -29.10
C GLY A 6 0.70 -29.09 -27.58
N PRO A 7 0.77 -27.85 -27.07
CA PRO A 7 0.62 -27.57 -25.64
C PRO A 7 -0.80 -27.91 -25.16
N LEU A 8 -0.89 -28.43 -23.93
CA LEU A 8 -2.15 -28.74 -23.26
C LEU A 8 -2.20 -28.02 -21.91
N ASP A 9 -3.41 -27.70 -21.46
CA ASP A 9 -3.64 -27.29 -20.09
C ASP A 9 -3.17 -28.39 -19.11
N ALA A 10 -2.52 -27.98 -18.02
CA ALA A 10 -1.85 -28.91 -17.11
C ALA A 10 -2.83 -29.86 -16.42
N ARG A 11 -4.01 -29.36 -16.01
CA ARG A 11 -5.05 -30.20 -15.38
C ARG A 11 -5.62 -31.18 -16.38
N SER A 12 -5.87 -30.72 -17.61
CA SER A 12 -6.36 -31.56 -18.71
C SER A 12 -5.35 -32.66 -19.08
N LEU A 13 -4.05 -32.38 -19.01
CA LEU A 13 -2.99 -33.38 -19.21
C LEU A 13 -2.92 -34.37 -18.04
N GLY A 14 -3.04 -33.89 -16.80
CA GLY A 14 -3.10 -34.73 -15.60
C GLY A 14 -4.24 -35.73 -15.68
N GLU A 15 -5.44 -35.25 -15.99
CA GLU A 15 -6.64 -36.09 -16.16
C GLU A 15 -6.50 -37.10 -17.32
N ARG A 16 -5.81 -36.71 -18.40
CA ARG A 16 -5.57 -37.64 -19.52
C ARG A 16 -4.59 -38.76 -19.17
N LEU A 17 -3.57 -38.48 -18.35
CA LEU A 17 -2.54 -39.45 -17.95
C LEU A 17 -3.01 -40.33 -16.78
N TRP A 18 -3.78 -39.77 -15.86
CA TRP A 18 -4.34 -40.44 -14.69
C TRP A 18 -5.82 -40.05 -14.48
N PRO A 19 -6.75 -40.62 -15.28
CA PRO A 19 -8.16 -40.26 -15.20
C PRO A 19 -8.80 -40.57 -13.84
N ASN A 20 -9.61 -39.64 -13.32
CA ASN A 20 -10.28 -39.70 -12.01
C ASN A 20 -9.34 -39.88 -10.81
N ASP A 21 -8.06 -39.55 -10.95
CA ASP A 21 -7.09 -39.61 -9.85
C ASP A 21 -7.00 -38.26 -9.14
N ALA A 22 -7.34 -38.24 -7.86
CA ALA A 22 -7.27 -37.04 -7.02
C ALA A 22 -5.85 -36.48 -6.88
N HIS A 23 -4.82 -37.27 -7.17
CA HIS A 23 -3.41 -36.89 -7.13
C HIS A 23 -2.78 -36.71 -8.54
N SER A 24 -3.59 -36.66 -9.59
CA SER A 24 -3.12 -36.48 -10.97
C SER A 24 -2.20 -35.26 -11.14
N ASP A 25 -2.54 -34.13 -10.51
CA ASP A 25 -1.74 -32.90 -10.51
C ASP A 25 -0.34 -33.12 -9.90
N ASP A 26 -0.26 -33.80 -8.76
CA ASP A 26 1.02 -34.04 -8.08
C ASP A 26 1.88 -35.06 -8.81
N LYS A 27 1.25 -36.09 -9.40
CA LYS A 27 1.92 -37.06 -10.28
C LYS A 27 2.47 -36.39 -11.53
N LEU A 28 1.72 -35.46 -12.13
CA LEU A 28 2.20 -34.69 -13.28
C LEU A 28 3.41 -33.84 -12.92
N LYS A 29 3.36 -33.12 -11.80
CA LYS A 29 4.50 -32.33 -11.31
C LYS A 29 5.73 -33.21 -11.07
N ALA A 30 5.56 -34.35 -10.41
CA ALA A 30 6.65 -35.29 -10.13
C ALA A 30 7.24 -35.86 -11.43
N LEU A 31 6.40 -36.22 -12.41
CA LEU A 31 6.84 -36.71 -13.71
C LEU A 31 7.64 -35.65 -14.48
N VAL A 32 7.17 -34.41 -14.47
CA VAL A 32 7.88 -33.29 -15.10
C VAL A 32 9.21 -33.03 -14.40
N ALA A 33 9.23 -32.98 -13.07
CA ALA A 33 10.45 -32.79 -12.30
C ALA A 33 11.48 -33.90 -12.56
N LEU A 34 11.03 -35.16 -12.56
CA LEU A 34 11.87 -36.32 -12.86
C LEU A 34 12.45 -36.24 -14.27
N GLY A 35 11.59 -36.05 -15.28
CA GLY A 35 12.01 -35.97 -16.68
C GLY A 35 12.93 -34.77 -16.96
N SER A 36 12.75 -33.66 -16.25
CA SER A 36 13.63 -32.50 -16.35
C SER A 36 14.95 -32.66 -15.60
N SER A 37 15.05 -33.57 -14.63
CA SER A 37 16.27 -33.82 -13.84
C SER A 37 17.21 -34.88 -14.44
N ILE A 38 16.68 -35.78 -15.27
CA ILE A 38 17.46 -36.83 -15.94
C ILE A 38 18.06 -36.24 -17.21
N THR A 39 19.37 -36.38 -17.39
CA THR A 39 20.09 -35.82 -18.54
C THR A 39 20.75 -36.88 -19.40
N ASP A 40 20.90 -36.59 -20.69
CA ASP A 40 21.79 -37.33 -21.56
C ASP A 40 23.27 -37.02 -21.25
N SER A 41 24.19 -37.69 -21.96
CA SER A 41 25.64 -37.48 -21.83
C SER A 41 26.10 -36.07 -22.22
N SER A 42 25.26 -35.31 -22.94
CA SER A 42 25.50 -33.93 -23.34
C SER A 42 24.87 -32.92 -22.37
N GLY A 43 24.22 -33.39 -21.30
CA GLY A 43 23.57 -32.56 -20.30
C GLY A 43 22.18 -32.06 -20.70
N ASN A 44 21.58 -32.57 -21.78
CA ASN A 44 20.21 -32.20 -22.16
C ASN A 44 19.19 -33.00 -21.34
N PRO A 45 18.12 -32.38 -20.83
CA PRO A 45 17.11 -33.10 -20.07
C PRO A 45 16.29 -34.03 -20.98
N VAL A 46 15.90 -35.20 -20.46
CA VAL A 46 14.99 -36.15 -21.13
C VAL A 46 13.64 -35.50 -21.44
N LEU A 47 13.20 -34.56 -20.61
CA LEU A 47 12.02 -33.72 -20.84
C LEU A 47 12.34 -32.24 -20.60
N SER A 48 12.42 -31.47 -21.69
CA SER A 48 12.47 -30.00 -21.65
C SER A 48 11.04 -29.42 -21.58
N ALA A 49 10.42 -29.51 -20.41
CA ALA A 49 9.10 -28.95 -20.17
C ALA A 49 9.14 -27.43 -19.96
N ARG A 50 8.12 -26.73 -20.48
CA ARG A 50 7.88 -25.30 -20.25
C ARG A 50 6.44 -25.09 -19.82
N TYR A 51 6.25 -24.41 -18.70
CA TYR A 51 4.95 -23.96 -18.25
C TYR A 51 4.68 -22.56 -18.78
N HIS A 52 3.49 -22.37 -19.35
CA HIS A 52 3.02 -21.08 -19.86
C HIS A 52 1.82 -20.64 -19.02
N MET A 53 2.01 -19.60 -18.20
CA MET A 53 0.97 -19.07 -17.32
C MET A 53 0.55 -17.69 -17.81
N PHE A 54 -0.74 -17.51 -18.09
CA PHE A 54 -1.33 -16.25 -18.52
C PHE A 54 -2.18 -15.65 -17.41
N VAL A 55 -1.90 -14.41 -17.02
CA VAL A 55 -2.61 -13.69 -15.95
C VAL A 55 -3.24 -12.44 -16.53
N ARG A 56 -4.56 -12.29 -16.37
CA ARG A 56 -5.29 -11.07 -16.74
C ARG A 56 -5.52 -10.21 -15.50
N ALA A 57 -5.20 -8.93 -15.62
CA ALA A 57 -5.42 -7.95 -14.56
C ALA A 57 -6.90 -7.50 -14.50
N THR A 58 -7.35 -7.00 -13.35
CA THR A 58 -8.74 -6.53 -13.14
C THR A 58 -9.03 -5.22 -13.87
N GLU A 59 -10.21 -5.04 -14.43
CA GLU A 59 -10.51 -3.83 -15.23
C GLU A 59 -10.99 -2.64 -14.39
N GLY A 60 -11.44 -2.89 -13.17
CA GLY A 60 -12.08 -1.93 -12.28
C GLY A 60 -12.78 -2.65 -11.14
N ALA A 61 -13.30 -1.91 -10.17
CA ALA A 61 -14.35 -2.40 -9.28
C ALA A 61 -15.63 -1.66 -9.59
N PHE A 62 -16.69 -2.41 -9.85
CA PHE A 62 -18.00 -1.89 -10.21
C PHE A 62 -19.01 -2.38 -9.20
N VAL A 63 -19.83 -1.48 -8.67
CA VAL A 63 -20.83 -1.77 -7.65
C VAL A 63 -22.25 -1.57 -8.20
N SER A 64 -23.13 -2.53 -7.94
CA SER A 64 -24.58 -2.29 -7.95
C SER A 64 -25.11 -2.39 -6.53
N PHE A 65 -26.13 -1.59 -6.22
CA PHE A 65 -26.75 -1.59 -4.90
C PHE A 65 -27.99 -2.49 -4.96
N GLY A 66 -27.86 -3.69 -4.38
CA GLY A 66 -28.99 -4.59 -4.13
C GLY A 66 -29.89 -4.07 -3.01
N ASP A 67 -30.96 -4.81 -2.72
CA ASP A 67 -31.92 -4.44 -1.67
C ASP A 67 -31.38 -4.74 -0.26
N GLU A 68 -30.58 -5.81 -0.12
CA GLU A 68 -29.92 -6.17 1.14
C GLU A 68 -28.45 -5.73 1.16
N GLU A 69 -27.66 -6.19 0.18
CA GLU A 69 -26.22 -5.91 0.10
C GLU A 69 -25.79 -5.45 -1.30
N PRO A 70 -24.72 -4.63 -1.39
CA PRO A 70 -24.13 -4.26 -2.66
C PRO A 70 -23.37 -5.44 -3.29
N THR A 71 -23.49 -5.59 -4.61
CA THR A 71 -22.72 -6.58 -5.39
C THR A 71 -21.54 -5.89 -6.08
N VAL A 72 -20.34 -6.46 -5.97
CA VAL A 72 -19.12 -5.93 -6.60
C VAL A 72 -18.58 -6.88 -7.65
N LEU A 73 -18.35 -6.38 -8.87
CA LEU A 73 -17.71 -7.11 -9.97
C LEU A 73 -16.36 -6.46 -10.34
N LEU A 74 -15.36 -7.30 -10.65
CA LEU A 74 -13.98 -6.87 -10.96
C LEU A 74 -13.69 -6.67 -12.45
N GLY A 75 -14.74 -6.74 -13.27
CA GLY A 75 -14.72 -6.47 -14.71
C GLY A 75 -15.69 -5.36 -15.07
N ARG A 76 -15.50 -4.72 -16.22
CA ARG A 76 -16.38 -3.63 -16.65
C ARG A 76 -17.81 -4.13 -16.90
N HIS A 77 -18.76 -3.59 -16.15
CA HIS A 77 -20.19 -3.81 -16.32
C HIS A 77 -20.91 -2.47 -16.23
N GLU A 78 -21.82 -2.19 -17.16
CA GLU A 78 -22.74 -1.05 -17.08
C GLU A 78 -24.04 -1.42 -16.38
N ILE A 79 -24.42 -2.70 -16.48
CA ILE A 79 -25.64 -3.27 -15.90
C ILE A 79 -25.25 -4.55 -15.18
N ASP A 80 -25.81 -4.75 -13.99
CA ASP A 80 -25.67 -5.97 -13.22
C ASP A 80 -26.35 -7.14 -13.97
N PRO A 81 -25.61 -8.24 -14.28
CA PRO A 81 -26.18 -9.40 -14.94
C PRO A 81 -27.36 -10.05 -14.20
N ALA A 82 -27.40 -9.95 -12.86
CA ALA A 82 -28.42 -10.58 -12.03
C ALA A 82 -29.63 -9.66 -11.83
N THR A 83 -29.41 -8.42 -11.38
CA THR A 83 -30.51 -7.52 -10.98
C THR A 83 -30.98 -6.60 -12.09
N ARG A 84 -30.24 -6.52 -13.20
CA ARG A 84 -30.46 -5.55 -14.30
C ARG A 84 -30.35 -4.08 -13.86
N ARG A 85 -29.89 -3.80 -12.64
CA ARG A 85 -29.64 -2.45 -12.11
C ARG A 85 -28.37 -1.86 -12.71
N ALA A 86 -28.27 -0.53 -12.65
CA ALA A 86 -27.07 0.20 -13.00
C ALA A 86 -25.88 -0.23 -12.14
N MET A 87 -24.72 -0.36 -12.78
CA MET A 87 -23.43 -0.58 -12.12
C MET A 87 -22.63 0.71 -12.17
N PHE A 88 -21.86 0.98 -11.12
CA PHE A 88 -21.05 2.19 -10.99
C PHE A 88 -19.60 1.83 -10.71
N GLU A 89 -18.64 2.37 -11.46
CA GLU A 89 -17.23 2.25 -11.08
C GLU A 89 -17.02 3.05 -9.79
N PHE A 90 -16.33 2.47 -8.81
CA PHE A 90 -16.06 3.17 -7.54
C PHE A 90 -14.58 3.16 -7.14
N GLY A 91 -14.24 4.12 -6.29
CA GLY A 91 -13.00 4.19 -5.54
C GLY A 91 -13.29 4.59 -4.10
N THR A 92 -12.29 4.45 -3.24
CA THR A 92 -12.43 4.78 -1.81
C THR A 92 -11.41 5.82 -1.40
N CYS A 93 -11.81 6.73 -0.52
CA CYS A 93 -10.87 7.64 0.15
C CYS A 93 -9.89 6.83 1.01
N GLN A 94 -8.59 7.02 0.79
CA GLN A 94 -7.56 6.32 1.57
C GLN A 94 -7.51 6.76 3.04
N ARG A 95 -7.99 7.97 3.36
CA ARG A 95 -8.08 8.51 4.73
C ARG A 95 -9.32 8.01 5.47
N CYS A 96 -10.51 8.38 5.02
CA CYS A 96 -11.75 8.10 5.76
C CYS A 96 -12.51 6.84 5.32
N GLY A 97 -12.23 6.31 4.13
CA GLY A 97 -12.94 5.15 3.56
C GLY A 97 -14.20 5.48 2.75
N ALA A 98 -14.60 6.75 2.66
CA ALA A 98 -15.80 7.17 1.92
C ALA A 98 -15.78 6.68 0.46
N VAL A 99 -16.91 6.14 0.01
CA VAL A 99 -17.11 5.58 -1.33
C VAL A 99 -17.37 6.72 -2.31
N HIS A 100 -16.55 6.78 -3.35
CA HIS A 100 -16.68 7.73 -4.45
C HIS A 100 -16.99 6.97 -5.73
N LEU A 101 -18.05 7.38 -6.42
CA LEU A 101 -18.42 6.84 -7.73
C LEU A 101 -17.74 7.67 -8.82
N ALA A 102 -17.22 6.98 -9.83
CA ALA A 102 -16.47 7.54 -10.94
C ALA A 102 -17.16 7.20 -12.26
N GLY A 103 -17.46 8.22 -13.07
CA GLY A 103 -18.27 7.99 -14.26
C GLY A 103 -18.51 9.24 -15.09
N ASP A 104 -19.25 9.06 -16.16
CA ASP A 104 -19.71 10.11 -17.05
C ASP A 104 -21.19 10.42 -16.80
N VAL A 105 -21.63 11.59 -17.22
CA VAL A 105 -23.05 11.97 -17.19
C VAL A 105 -23.58 11.93 -18.61
N ASP A 106 -24.42 10.94 -18.88
CA ASP A 106 -25.13 10.74 -20.13
C ASP A 106 -26.46 11.51 -20.09
N ILE A 107 -26.68 12.40 -21.07
CA ILE A 107 -27.89 13.22 -21.14
C ILE A 107 -28.85 12.57 -22.12
N ARG A 108 -29.95 12.03 -21.58
CA ARG A 108 -31.02 11.39 -22.36
C ARG A 108 -32.27 12.25 -22.32
N LYS A 109 -33.25 11.96 -23.19
CA LYS A 109 -34.55 12.67 -23.23
C LYS A 109 -35.25 12.73 -21.86
N ASN A 110 -35.04 11.72 -21.01
CA ASN A 110 -35.73 11.54 -19.74
C ASN A 110 -34.87 11.95 -18.52
N GLY A 111 -33.72 12.60 -18.71
CA GLY A 111 -32.89 13.10 -17.62
C GLY A 111 -31.38 12.86 -17.79
N LYS A 112 -30.63 13.13 -16.72
CA LYS A 112 -29.18 12.94 -16.65
C LYS A 112 -28.90 11.61 -15.95
N PHE A 113 -28.12 10.73 -16.57
CA PHE A 113 -27.79 9.40 -16.04
C PHE A 113 -26.28 9.31 -15.77
N PHE A 114 -25.92 8.83 -14.58
CA PHE A 114 -24.54 8.55 -14.23
C PHE A 114 -24.18 7.14 -14.68
N VAL A 115 -23.17 7.03 -15.54
CA VAL A 115 -22.77 5.76 -16.16
C VAL A 115 -21.27 5.54 -16.01
N PRO A 116 -20.79 4.28 -15.95
CA PRO A 116 -19.36 4.01 -15.97
C PRO A 116 -18.71 4.55 -17.25
N SER A 117 -17.47 5.05 -17.13
CA SER A 117 -16.75 5.55 -18.31
C SER A 117 -16.23 4.40 -19.17
N VAL A 118 -16.48 4.47 -20.47
CA VAL A 118 -16.00 3.48 -21.45
C VAL A 118 -14.53 3.72 -21.83
N LYS A 119 -14.03 4.94 -21.61
CA LYS A 119 -12.67 5.34 -22.01
C LYS A 119 -11.66 4.99 -20.92
N ASN A 120 -10.63 4.22 -21.30
CA ASN A 120 -9.49 4.00 -20.40
C ASN A 120 -8.78 5.32 -20.11
N GLU A 121 -8.39 5.52 -18.85
CA GLU A 121 -7.64 6.69 -18.38
C GLU A 121 -8.28 8.09 -18.58
N ALA A 122 -9.59 8.17 -18.82
CA ALA A 122 -10.28 9.45 -18.97
C ALA A 122 -10.41 10.24 -17.65
N SER A 123 -10.50 11.57 -17.79
CA SER A 123 -11.02 12.45 -16.74
C SER A 123 -12.52 12.26 -16.62
N VAL A 124 -12.98 11.82 -15.45
CA VAL A 124 -14.38 11.47 -15.18
C VAL A 124 -14.97 12.41 -14.13
N LYS A 125 -16.31 12.46 -14.05
CA LYS A 125 -16.99 13.08 -12.91
C LYS A 125 -16.92 12.15 -11.70
N TRP A 126 -16.95 12.77 -10.52
CA TRP A 126 -16.88 12.08 -9.24
C TRP A 126 -18.05 12.48 -8.36
N LEU A 127 -18.71 11.47 -7.80
CA LEU A 127 -19.74 11.61 -6.78
C LEU A 127 -19.21 10.97 -5.50
N VAL A 128 -19.49 11.54 -4.33
CA VAL A 128 -19.29 10.85 -3.05
C VAL A 128 -20.66 10.49 -2.47
N LEU A 129 -20.80 9.27 -1.98
CA LEU A 129 -21.96 8.88 -1.18
C LEU A 129 -21.80 9.53 0.19
N THR A 130 -22.81 10.28 0.65
CA THR A 130 -22.70 11.08 1.88
C THR A 130 -24.02 11.12 2.62
N ASP A 131 -23.92 11.10 3.95
CA ASP A 131 -25.02 11.36 4.88
C ASP A 131 -24.85 12.72 5.58
N ALA A 132 -23.76 13.44 5.30
CA ALA A 132 -23.41 14.70 5.95
C ALA A 132 -23.91 15.90 5.15
N PRO A 133 -24.54 16.90 5.80
CA PRO A 133 -25.04 18.10 5.12
C PRO A 133 -23.92 19.08 4.70
N ASP A 134 -22.84 19.20 5.48
CA ASP A 134 -21.82 20.24 5.32
C ASP A 134 -20.42 19.69 4.98
N THR A 135 -19.61 20.52 4.33
CA THR A 135 -18.17 20.28 4.16
C THR A 135 -17.33 21.02 5.20
N SER A 136 -16.15 20.47 5.48
CA SER A 136 -15.15 21.14 6.30
C SER A 136 -13.75 20.85 5.76
N VAL A 137 -12.81 21.75 6.05
CA VAL A 137 -11.42 21.67 5.58
C VAL A 137 -10.52 21.19 6.72
N ASP A 138 -9.65 20.23 6.42
CA ASP A 138 -8.61 19.76 7.34
C ASP A 138 -7.38 20.68 7.26
N GLU A 139 -7.11 21.44 8.32
CA GLU A 139 -6.00 22.40 8.40
C GLU A 139 -4.63 21.76 8.27
N ASP A 140 -4.45 20.52 8.74
CA ASP A 140 -3.17 19.82 8.62
C ASP A 140 -2.88 19.51 7.14
N GLU A 141 -3.91 19.06 6.40
CA GLU A 141 -3.76 18.77 4.98
C GLU A 141 -3.66 20.05 4.14
N GLU A 142 -4.28 21.16 4.55
CA GLU A 142 -4.07 22.47 3.93
C GLU A 142 -2.64 22.97 4.13
N ALA A 143 -2.10 22.84 5.36
CA ALA A 143 -0.74 23.26 5.68
C ALA A 143 0.32 22.44 4.94
N LEU A 144 0.07 21.13 4.78
CA LEU A 144 1.03 20.21 4.17
C LEU A 144 0.85 20.05 2.67
N GLY A 145 -0.35 20.25 2.15
CA GLY A 145 -0.70 20.07 0.75
C GLY A 145 -0.08 21.10 -0.20
N ASP A 146 -0.03 20.73 -1.48
CA ASP A 146 0.41 21.60 -2.59
C ASP A 146 -0.77 22.15 -3.40
N THR A 147 -2.01 21.75 -3.09
CA THR A 147 -3.21 22.11 -3.85
C THR A 147 -4.29 22.65 -2.92
N PRO A 148 -4.85 23.86 -3.17
CA PRO A 148 -5.91 24.42 -2.35
C PRO A 148 -7.16 23.53 -2.39
N SER A 149 -7.84 23.38 -1.25
CA SER A 149 -9.15 22.73 -1.18
C SER A 149 -10.18 23.60 -1.91
N ALA A 150 -10.66 23.15 -3.07
CA ALA A 150 -11.77 23.82 -3.74
C ALA A 150 -13.09 23.47 -3.03
N SER A 151 -13.88 24.49 -2.69
CA SER A 151 -15.24 24.35 -2.18
C SER A 151 -16.25 23.93 -3.28
N GLU A 152 -17.38 23.41 -2.82
CA GLU A 152 -18.31 22.46 -3.45
C GLU A 152 -19.15 22.89 -4.67
N SER A 153 -19.78 21.87 -5.27
CA SER A 153 -21.12 21.91 -5.89
C SER A 153 -22.13 21.15 -5.02
N GLY A 154 -23.40 21.57 -5.02
CA GLY A 154 -24.45 21.14 -4.07
C GLY A 154 -24.79 19.64 -4.01
N ILE A 155 -25.58 19.28 -2.99
CA ILE A 155 -26.14 17.94 -2.77
C ILE A 155 -27.13 17.61 -3.88
N GLY A 156 -27.09 16.37 -4.36
CA GLY A 156 -28.09 15.77 -5.25
C GLY A 156 -28.39 14.33 -4.86
N TYR A 157 -29.17 13.64 -5.70
CA TYR A 157 -29.63 12.28 -5.47
C TYR A 157 -29.37 11.40 -6.70
N LEU A 158 -28.87 10.19 -6.46
CA LEU A 158 -28.58 9.18 -7.47
C LEU A 158 -29.53 7.98 -7.30
N CYS A 159 -30.27 7.65 -8.36
CA CYS A 159 -31.03 6.41 -8.42
C CYS A 159 -30.09 5.22 -8.62
N THR A 160 -30.05 4.31 -7.66
CA THR A 160 -29.24 3.09 -7.75
C THR A 160 -29.77 2.05 -8.74
N GLY A 161 -31.05 2.14 -9.13
CA GLY A 161 -31.66 1.25 -10.11
C GLY A 161 -31.25 1.56 -11.54
N CYS A 162 -31.44 2.80 -12.00
CA CYS A 162 -31.19 3.18 -13.39
C CYS A 162 -30.04 4.18 -13.60
N GLY A 163 -29.48 4.74 -12.53
CA GLY A 163 -28.41 5.74 -12.58
C GLY A 163 -28.89 7.19 -12.75
N LEU A 164 -30.18 7.48 -12.67
CA LEU A 164 -30.69 8.86 -12.76
C LEU A 164 -30.09 9.77 -11.69
N LEU A 165 -29.62 10.95 -12.09
CA LEU A 165 -29.20 12.05 -11.22
C LEU A 165 -30.26 13.15 -11.19
N CYS A 166 -30.71 13.52 -9.99
CA CYS A 166 -31.66 14.63 -9.77
C CYS A 166 -31.31 15.42 -8.50
N ASP A 167 -31.95 16.59 -8.34
CA ASP A 167 -31.70 17.49 -7.20
C ASP A 167 -32.73 17.32 -6.07
N VAL A 168 -33.72 16.43 -6.27
CA VAL A 168 -34.81 16.18 -5.33
C VAL A 168 -34.74 14.76 -4.79
N ASP A 169 -35.05 14.62 -3.49
CA ASP A 169 -35.29 13.32 -2.87
C ASP A 169 -36.66 12.78 -3.27
N GLY A 170 -36.82 11.46 -3.29
CA GLY A 170 -38.09 10.82 -3.60
C GLY A 170 -37.95 9.51 -4.37
N MET A 171 -39.02 9.08 -5.04
CA MET A 171 -39.00 7.90 -5.90
C MET A 171 -38.43 8.24 -7.28
N CYS A 172 -37.77 7.26 -7.91
CA CYS A 172 -37.29 7.43 -9.27
C CYS A 172 -38.47 7.63 -10.24
N PRO A 173 -38.50 8.72 -11.03
CA PRO A 173 -39.60 9.01 -11.96
C PRO A 173 -39.52 8.22 -13.28
N ILE A 174 -38.50 7.39 -13.48
CA ILE A 174 -38.28 6.66 -14.74
C ILE A 174 -39.14 5.40 -14.75
N ALA A 175 -40.05 5.30 -15.73
CA ALA A 175 -40.98 4.18 -15.87
C ALA A 175 -40.28 2.82 -16.01
N ASP A 176 -39.21 2.74 -16.82
CA ASP A 176 -38.45 1.51 -17.05
C ASP A 176 -37.32 1.28 -16.03
N CYS A 177 -37.40 1.91 -14.86
CA CYS A 177 -36.39 1.72 -13.81
C CYS A 177 -36.50 0.30 -13.23
N PRO A 178 -35.40 -0.49 -13.14
CA PRO A 178 -35.41 -1.84 -12.56
C PRO A 178 -35.59 -1.86 -11.02
N GLY A 179 -35.95 -0.72 -10.41
CA GLY A 179 -36.07 -0.56 -8.97
C GLY A 179 -34.71 -0.29 -8.28
N GLY A 180 -34.76 0.37 -7.13
CA GLY A 180 -33.60 0.76 -6.33
C GLY A 180 -33.87 2.00 -5.49
N THR A 181 -33.02 2.27 -4.50
CA THR A 181 -33.14 3.45 -3.64
C THR A 181 -32.53 4.68 -4.27
N MET A 182 -33.06 5.87 -3.95
CA MET A 182 -32.34 7.12 -4.15
C MET A 182 -31.28 7.27 -3.06
N ARG A 183 -30.03 7.55 -3.46
CA ARG A 183 -28.93 7.80 -2.53
C ARG A 183 -28.49 9.24 -2.64
N GLN A 184 -28.33 9.88 -1.50
CA GLN A 184 -27.76 11.22 -1.44
C GLN A 184 -26.30 11.17 -1.90
N VAL A 185 -25.96 12.08 -2.81
CA VAL A 185 -24.63 12.20 -3.39
C VAL A 185 -24.20 13.66 -3.42
N ARG A 186 -22.90 13.87 -3.29
CA ARG A 186 -22.30 15.17 -3.51
C ARG A 186 -21.36 15.09 -4.71
N GLN A 187 -21.56 15.99 -5.67
CA GLN A 187 -20.73 16.04 -6.86
C GLN A 187 -19.46 16.85 -6.58
N HIS A 188 -18.30 16.33 -6.99
CA HIS A 188 -17.05 17.09 -6.99
C HIS A 188 -16.99 18.01 -8.21
N ARG A 189 -16.27 19.14 -8.08
CA ARG A 189 -16.14 20.12 -9.16
C ARG A 189 -15.22 19.61 -10.28
N GLY A 190 -15.71 19.69 -11.51
CA GLY A 190 -14.97 19.36 -12.72
C GLY A 190 -14.79 17.86 -12.95
N THR A 191 -14.20 17.51 -14.09
CA THR A 191 -13.78 16.13 -14.38
C THR A 191 -12.31 15.97 -14.03
N LYS A 192 -11.96 14.86 -13.37
CA LYS A 192 -10.57 14.56 -12.98
C LYS A 192 -10.24 13.10 -13.28
N LYS A 193 -9.05 12.83 -13.82
CA LYS A 193 -8.53 11.46 -13.98
C LYS A 193 -8.25 10.80 -12.64
N VAL A 194 -7.72 11.60 -11.70
CA VAL A 194 -7.37 11.21 -10.35
C VAL A 194 -7.99 12.22 -9.40
N MET A 195 -8.76 11.75 -8.42
CA MET A 195 -9.34 12.62 -7.41
C MET A 195 -8.39 12.75 -6.21
N SER A 196 -8.05 14.00 -5.88
CA SER A 196 -7.10 14.36 -4.82
C SER A 196 -7.75 14.92 -3.57
N THR A 197 -9.06 15.19 -3.60
CA THR A 197 -9.80 15.85 -2.52
C THR A 197 -10.97 14.98 -2.10
N CYS A 198 -11.17 14.84 -0.80
CA CYS A 198 -12.33 14.14 -0.24
C CYS A 198 -13.20 15.15 0.50
N THR A 199 -14.42 15.37 0.01
CA THR A 199 -15.39 16.28 0.64
C THR A 199 -16.05 15.68 1.88
N GLU A 200 -15.90 14.37 2.12
CA GLU A 200 -16.44 13.71 3.32
C GLU A 200 -15.57 13.94 4.56
N CYS A 201 -14.25 13.88 4.41
CA CYS A 201 -13.33 14.10 5.54
C CYS A 201 -12.57 15.42 5.47
N GLY A 202 -12.62 16.14 4.36
CA GLY A 202 -11.90 17.40 4.15
C GLY A 202 -10.44 17.24 3.73
N SER A 203 -9.94 16.01 3.60
CA SER A 203 -8.53 15.75 3.28
C SER A 203 -8.22 16.04 1.81
N SER A 204 -6.98 16.49 1.56
CA SER A 204 -6.44 16.73 0.23
C SER A 204 -5.06 16.08 0.10
N ALA A 205 -4.90 15.13 -0.81
CA ALA A 205 -3.62 14.47 -1.09
C ALA A 205 -3.57 13.96 -2.53
N ARG A 206 -2.36 13.80 -3.10
CA ARG A 206 -2.20 13.20 -4.43
C ARG A 206 -2.75 11.76 -4.42
N GLN A 207 -3.62 11.44 -5.38
CA GLN A 207 -4.27 10.12 -5.49
C GLN A 207 -5.07 9.67 -4.25
N LEU A 208 -5.61 10.63 -3.46
CA LEU A 208 -6.36 10.36 -2.24
C LEU A 208 -7.55 9.39 -2.43
N ILE A 209 -8.28 9.52 -3.53
CA ILE A 209 -9.37 8.60 -3.86
C ILE A 209 -8.85 7.59 -4.89
N ARG A 210 -8.79 6.32 -4.49
CA ARG A 210 -8.18 5.26 -5.30
C ARG A 210 -9.25 4.33 -5.86
N ARG A 211 -9.32 4.24 -7.19
CA ARG A 211 -10.08 3.19 -7.90
C ARG A 211 -9.30 1.88 -7.86
N LEU A 212 -10.01 0.76 -7.87
CA LEU A 212 -9.39 -0.55 -8.07
C LEU A 212 -9.05 -0.75 -9.54
N ARG A 213 -7.96 -0.13 -9.99
CA ARG A 213 -7.40 -0.34 -11.33
C ARG A 213 -6.04 -0.97 -11.18
N THR A 214 -5.82 -2.12 -11.82
CA THR A 214 -4.48 -2.67 -11.96
C THR A 214 -3.75 -1.87 -13.03
N ASP A 215 -2.85 -1.00 -12.57
CA ASP A 215 -1.88 -0.32 -13.41
C ASP A 215 -1.00 -1.34 -14.16
N ALA A 216 -0.48 -0.94 -15.33
CA ALA A 216 0.37 -1.75 -16.18
C ALA A 216 1.66 -2.21 -15.49
N ASN A 217 2.08 -1.60 -14.38
CA ASN A 217 3.25 -1.97 -13.60
C ASN A 217 2.90 -2.68 -12.30
N ALA A 218 1.80 -2.28 -11.63
CA ALA A 218 1.42 -2.83 -10.33
C ALA A 218 1.18 -4.35 -10.36
N ALA A 219 0.35 -4.84 -11.28
CA ALA A 219 0.06 -6.27 -11.37
C ALA A 219 1.31 -7.08 -11.75
N PRO A 220 2.07 -6.73 -12.82
CA PRO A 220 3.33 -7.41 -13.10
C PRO A 220 4.33 -7.39 -11.95
N ALA A 221 4.45 -6.29 -11.20
CA ALA A 221 5.37 -6.22 -10.07
C ALA A 221 4.99 -7.18 -8.94
N VAL A 222 3.69 -7.33 -8.63
CA VAL A 222 3.21 -8.28 -7.62
C VAL A 222 3.50 -9.72 -8.05
N VAL A 223 3.18 -10.08 -9.30
CA VAL A 223 3.42 -11.45 -9.78
C VAL A 223 4.92 -11.73 -9.92
N THR A 224 5.71 -10.77 -10.40
CA THR A 224 7.18 -10.85 -10.41
C THR A 224 7.73 -11.06 -9.01
N THR A 225 7.22 -10.33 -8.01
CA THR A 225 7.65 -10.49 -6.61
C THR A 225 7.38 -11.91 -6.11
N ALA A 226 6.18 -12.43 -6.36
CA ALA A 226 5.81 -13.80 -5.98
C ALA A 226 6.70 -14.83 -6.69
N LEU A 227 6.95 -14.67 -7.99
CA LEU A 227 7.80 -15.55 -8.77
C LEU A 227 9.26 -15.51 -8.30
N TYR A 228 9.82 -14.32 -8.11
CA TYR A 228 11.19 -14.13 -7.63
C TYR A 228 11.40 -14.83 -6.29
N GLN A 229 10.41 -14.74 -5.39
CA GLN A 229 10.37 -15.42 -4.11
C GLN A 229 10.18 -16.94 -4.20
N GLN A 230 10.06 -17.53 -5.39
CA GLN A 230 10.07 -18.98 -5.63
C GLN A 230 11.32 -19.45 -6.37
N LEU A 231 12.14 -18.54 -6.91
CA LEU A 231 13.38 -18.92 -7.58
C LEU A 231 14.36 -19.53 -6.55
N PRO A 232 15.05 -20.62 -6.90
CA PRO A 232 16.15 -21.15 -6.10
C PRO A 232 17.38 -20.23 -6.19
N ALA A 233 18.27 -20.33 -5.20
CA ALA A 233 19.55 -19.64 -5.23
C ALA A 233 20.41 -20.10 -6.41
N ALA A 234 21.35 -19.26 -6.85
CA ALA A 234 22.34 -19.65 -7.84
C ALA A 234 23.24 -20.77 -7.30
N THR A 235 23.67 -21.65 -8.20
CA THR A 235 24.62 -22.73 -7.88
C THR A 235 26.05 -22.42 -8.33
N ASP A 236 26.28 -21.20 -8.82
CA ASP A 236 27.58 -20.74 -9.31
C ASP A 236 28.18 -19.70 -8.34
N HIS A 237 29.25 -19.04 -8.76
CA HIS A 237 29.95 -18.03 -7.96
C HIS A 237 29.09 -16.82 -7.57
N THR A 238 27.92 -16.62 -8.18
CA THR A 238 27.03 -15.50 -7.88
C THR A 238 26.15 -15.73 -6.64
N VAL A 239 26.25 -16.88 -5.97
CA VAL A 239 25.48 -17.18 -4.75
C VAL A 239 25.72 -16.20 -3.59
N GLY A 240 26.87 -15.54 -3.54
CA GLY A 240 27.18 -14.50 -2.54
C GLY A 240 26.68 -13.10 -2.92
N GLU A 241 26.17 -12.92 -4.13
CA GLU A 241 25.70 -11.64 -4.66
C GLU A 241 24.22 -11.39 -4.31
N VAL A 242 23.69 -10.26 -4.75
CA VAL A 242 22.34 -9.80 -4.37
C VAL A 242 21.28 -10.87 -4.64
N GLY A 243 20.47 -11.15 -3.61
CA GLY A 243 19.41 -12.15 -3.71
C GLY A 243 19.91 -13.57 -3.91
N GLU A 244 21.12 -13.89 -3.45
CA GLU A 244 21.81 -15.18 -3.61
C GLU A 244 21.97 -15.59 -5.09
N GLY A 245 22.20 -14.60 -5.97
CA GLY A 245 22.41 -14.81 -7.40
C GLY A 245 21.16 -15.15 -8.22
N ARG A 246 19.95 -15.05 -7.64
CA ARG A 246 18.68 -15.30 -8.34
C ARG A 246 18.48 -14.34 -9.52
N LYS A 247 18.39 -14.86 -10.74
CA LYS A 247 18.24 -14.05 -11.96
C LYS A 247 16.86 -14.15 -12.58
N LEU A 248 16.29 -13.01 -12.99
CA LEU A 248 15.01 -12.94 -13.70
C LEU A 248 15.07 -11.93 -14.86
N LEU A 249 14.53 -12.32 -16.01
CA LEU A 249 14.26 -11.38 -17.11
C LEU A 249 12.79 -11.03 -17.18
N MET A 250 12.52 -9.75 -17.38
CA MET A 250 11.21 -9.20 -17.66
C MET A 250 11.22 -8.57 -19.05
N PHE A 251 10.25 -8.91 -19.89
CA PHE A 251 10.10 -8.35 -21.24
C PHE A 251 8.89 -7.44 -21.33
N SER A 252 9.04 -6.36 -22.09
CA SER A 252 7.97 -5.44 -22.46
C SER A 252 8.14 -5.00 -23.91
N ASP A 253 7.06 -4.91 -24.67
CA ASP A 253 7.12 -4.44 -26.06
C ASP A 253 7.31 -2.92 -26.19
N SER A 254 7.04 -2.17 -25.12
CA SER A 254 7.31 -0.74 -25.04
C SER A 254 8.64 -0.49 -24.33
N ARG A 255 9.52 0.31 -24.97
CA ARG A 255 10.78 0.79 -24.37
C ARG A 255 10.52 1.61 -23.11
N GLN A 256 9.55 2.52 -23.17
CA GLN A 256 9.17 3.35 -22.02
C GLN A 256 8.61 2.51 -20.87
N ALA A 257 7.79 1.50 -21.18
CA ALA A 257 7.25 0.63 -20.15
C ALA A 257 8.37 -0.23 -19.53
N ALA A 258 9.31 -0.74 -20.33
CA ALA A 258 10.48 -1.47 -19.82
C ALA A 258 11.34 -0.57 -18.89
N ALA A 259 11.62 0.66 -19.31
CA ALA A 259 12.37 1.65 -18.55
C ALA A 259 11.73 1.94 -17.18
N PHE A 260 10.41 2.15 -17.16
CA PHE A 260 9.68 2.49 -15.93
C PHE A 260 9.50 1.30 -14.98
N ALA A 261 9.43 0.07 -15.50
CA ALA A 261 9.16 -1.12 -14.66
C ALA A 261 10.31 -1.47 -13.71
N ALA A 262 11.56 -1.30 -14.13
CA ALA A 262 12.71 -1.60 -13.27
C ALA A 262 12.73 -0.75 -11.97
N PRO A 263 12.69 0.60 -12.02
CA PRO A 263 12.65 1.42 -10.81
C PRO A 263 11.35 1.22 -10.03
N TYR A 264 10.22 0.99 -10.70
CA TYR A 264 8.94 0.69 -10.03
C TYR A 264 9.03 -0.61 -9.20
N LEU A 265 9.56 -1.69 -9.80
CA LEU A 265 9.75 -2.97 -9.11
C LEU A 265 10.76 -2.85 -7.97
N ALA A 266 11.92 -2.23 -8.23
CA ALA A 266 12.94 -2.00 -7.20
C ALA A 266 12.38 -1.26 -5.99
N ARG A 267 11.60 -0.19 -6.22
CA ARG A 267 10.97 0.59 -5.15
C ARG A 267 9.89 -0.19 -4.40
N THR A 268 9.01 -0.88 -5.10
CA THR A 268 7.91 -1.64 -4.47
C THR A 268 8.43 -2.84 -3.70
N TYR A 269 9.31 -3.64 -4.29
CA TYR A 269 9.98 -4.75 -3.62
C TYR A 269 10.86 -4.28 -2.46
N GLY A 270 11.60 -3.17 -2.64
CA GLY A 270 12.39 -2.53 -1.59
C GLY A 270 11.56 -2.24 -0.34
N ARG A 271 10.39 -1.60 -0.49
CA ARG A 271 9.49 -1.37 0.65
C ARG A 271 9.04 -2.66 1.35
N LEU A 272 8.82 -3.74 0.59
CA LEU A 272 8.46 -5.04 1.17
C LEU A 272 9.62 -5.66 1.97
N ILE A 273 10.85 -5.62 1.43
CA ILE A 273 12.03 -6.20 2.08
C ILE A 273 12.44 -5.42 3.32
N GLU A 274 12.34 -4.09 3.30
CA GLU A 274 12.60 -3.23 4.45
C GLU A 274 11.65 -3.52 5.61
N ARG A 275 10.34 -3.61 5.32
CA ARG A 275 9.32 -4.00 6.31
C ARG A 275 9.51 -5.42 6.81
N ARG A 276 10.01 -6.31 5.96
CA ARG A 276 10.43 -7.64 6.38
C ARG A 276 11.57 -7.57 7.39
N TYR A 277 12.61 -6.77 7.15
CA TYR A 277 13.71 -6.60 8.12
C TYR A 277 13.21 -6.05 9.46
N LEU A 278 12.39 -5.00 9.44
CA LEU A 278 11.76 -4.43 10.63
C LEU A 278 10.94 -5.49 11.39
N THR A 279 10.11 -6.25 10.68
CA THR A 279 9.29 -7.33 11.28
C THR A 279 10.19 -8.40 11.92
N THR A 280 11.28 -8.81 11.26
CA THR A 280 12.22 -9.79 11.82
C THR A 280 13.09 -9.23 12.95
N ALA A 281 13.28 -7.91 13.01
CA ALA A 281 13.96 -7.23 14.10
C ALA A 281 13.07 -7.21 15.36
N LEU A 282 11.79 -6.87 15.20
CA LEU A 282 10.80 -6.90 16.27
C LEU A 282 10.54 -8.31 16.81
N GLN A 283 10.68 -9.34 15.97
CA GLN A 283 10.49 -10.75 16.33
C GLN A 283 11.79 -11.45 16.74
N ASP A 284 12.88 -10.69 16.94
CA ASP A 284 14.13 -11.27 17.40
C ASP A 284 13.98 -11.75 18.86
N ARG A 285 14.10 -13.07 19.06
CA ARG A 285 13.95 -13.72 20.38
C ARG A 285 14.85 -13.12 21.46
N LYS A 286 15.97 -12.49 21.08
CA LYS A 286 16.87 -11.85 22.04
C LYS A 286 16.23 -10.67 22.78
N TYR A 287 15.25 -10.03 22.16
CA TYR A 287 14.56 -8.84 22.68
C TYR A 287 13.05 -9.10 22.83
N ALA A 288 12.67 -10.37 22.96
CA ALA A 288 11.28 -10.74 23.21
C ALA A 288 10.80 -10.06 24.51
N ASP A 289 9.55 -9.61 24.51
CA ASP A 289 8.88 -8.96 25.64
C ASP A 289 9.44 -7.57 26.05
N GLU A 290 10.44 -7.04 25.36
CA GLU A 290 11.00 -5.70 25.62
C GLU A 290 10.40 -4.62 24.70
N ASP A 291 10.10 -3.46 25.26
CA ASP A 291 9.87 -2.24 24.47
C ASP A 291 11.22 -1.72 23.96
N LEU A 292 11.38 -1.67 22.63
CA LEU A 292 12.58 -1.15 21.99
C LEU A 292 12.49 0.36 21.83
N THR A 293 13.64 1.04 21.88
CA THR A 293 13.72 2.41 21.36
C THR A 293 13.69 2.41 19.83
N VAL A 294 13.42 3.58 19.25
CA VAL A 294 13.51 3.78 17.79
C VAL A 294 14.93 3.50 17.28
N GLU A 295 15.96 3.85 18.05
CA GLU A 295 17.37 3.57 17.76
C GLU A 295 17.68 2.07 17.78
N ASP A 296 17.20 1.34 18.81
CA ASP A 296 17.40 -0.10 18.92
C ASP A 296 16.81 -0.83 17.70
N LEU A 297 15.59 -0.46 17.30
CA LEU A 297 14.95 -1.02 16.11
C LEU A 297 15.80 -0.79 14.86
N ALA A 298 16.38 0.40 14.68
CA ALA A 298 17.25 0.69 13.55
C ALA A 298 18.54 -0.15 13.56
N ILE A 299 19.18 -0.28 14.72
CA ILE A 299 20.40 -1.08 14.91
C ILE A 299 20.13 -2.56 14.60
N ILE A 300 19.05 -3.13 15.13
CA ILE A 300 18.70 -4.53 14.91
C ILE A 300 18.30 -4.76 13.44
N THR A 301 17.51 -3.86 12.85
CA THR A 301 17.13 -3.91 11.43
C THR A 301 18.34 -3.90 10.52
N ARG A 302 19.34 -3.04 10.79
CA ARG A 302 20.61 -3.01 10.05
C ARG A 302 21.31 -4.37 10.12
N LYS A 303 21.39 -4.99 11.29
CA LYS A 303 22.01 -6.31 11.46
C LYS A 303 21.30 -7.37 10.62
N LYS A 304 19.96 -7.38 10.60
CA LYS A 304 19.18 -8.30 9.77
C LYS A 304 19.43 -8.09 8.28
N ALA A 305 19.48 -6.83 7.83
CA ALA A 305 19.74 -6.49 6.43
C ALA A 305 21.17 -6.84 5.97
N VAL A 306 22.18 -6.63 6.82
CA VAL A 306 23.57 -7.03 6.55
C VAL A 306 23.69 -8.56 6.45
N ALA A 307 23.06 -9.30 7.38
CA ALA A 307 23.06 -10.76 7.35
C ALA A 307 22.33 -11.34 6.11
N ALA A 308 21.48 -10.54 5.47
CA ALA A 308 20.74 -10.89 4.25
C ALA A 308 21.44 -10.44 2.96
N HIS A 309 22.70 -9.97 3.03
CA HIS A 309 23.45 -9.45 1.88
C HIS A 309 22.70 -8.33 1.12
N HIS A 310 21.95 -7.49 1.85
CA HIS A 310 21.22 -6.36 1.25
C HIS A 310 22.13 -5.28 0.70
N PHE A 311 23.24 -5.04 1.41
CA PHE A 311 24.20 -4.03 1.03
C PHE A 311 25.35 -4.65 0.22
N PRO A 312 25.96 -3.90 -0.71
CA PRO A 312 27.21 -4.30 -1.33
C PRO A 312 28.29 -4.62 -0.29
N GLU A 313 29.20 -5.56 -0.57
CA GLU A 313 30.25 -5.99 0.37
C GLU A 313 31.16 -4.84 0.85
N ASN A 314 31.36 -3.82 0.01
CA ASN A 314 32.16 -2.65 0.31
C ASN A 314 31.37 -1.51 0.98
N ALA A 315 30.11 -1.72 1.36
CA ALA A 315 29.31 -0.70 2.00
C ALA A 315 29.87 -0.34 3.38
N GLY A 316 30.22 0.93 3.57
CA GLY A 316 30.70 1.45 4.84
C GLY A 316 29.60 1.50 5.90
N ARG A 317 30.00 1.48 7.18
CA ARG A 317 29.08 1.52 8.34
C ARG A 317 28.08 2.67 8.24
N VAL A 318 28.55 3.89 7.97
CA VAL A 318 27.69 5.10 7.88
C VAL A 318 26.61 4.94 6.82
N ALA A 319 26.93 4.39 5.64
CA ALA A 319 25.96 4.18 4.57
C ALA A 319 24.88 3.16 4.97
N THR A 320 25.26 2.05 5.60
CA THR A 320 24.31 1.03 6.08
C THR A 320 23.45 1.53 7.24
N GLU A 321 24.02 2.40 8.09
CA GLU A 321 23.33 3.03 9.22
C GLU A 321 22.31 4.06 8.74
N LYS A 322 22.71 4.97 7.85
CA LYS A 322 21.81 5.89 7.15
C LYS A 322 20.61 5.17 6.55
N ALA A 323 20.85 4.09 5.79
CA ALA A 323 19.77 3.33 5.17
C ALA A 323 18.78 2.75 6.20
N ALA A 324 19.28 2.09 7.25
CA ALA A 324 18.42 1.51 8.29
C ALA A 324 17.63 2.59 9.07
N ASN A 325 18.28 3.71 9.41
CA ASN A 325 17.64 4.82 10.09
C ASN A 325 16.54 5.44 9.21
N GLU A 326 16.80 5.64 7.92
CA GLU A 326 15.80 6.08 6.95
C GLU A 326 14.64 5.09 6.83
N TRP A 327 14.89 3.78 6.89
CA TRP A 327 13.84 2.77 6.85
C TRP A 327 12.89 2.87 8.03
N VAL A 328 13.44 2.95 9.25
CA VAL A 328 12.67 3.11 10.49
C VAL A 328 11.89 4.42 10.49
N MET A 329 12.54 5.56 10.20
CA MET A 329 11.85 6.85 10.17
C MET A 329 10.77 6.90 9.09
N GLY A 330 11.03 6.31 7.92
CA GLY A 330 10.05 6.21 6.84
C GLY A 330 8.83 5.36 7.23
N GLU A 331 9.00 4.36 8.08
CA GLU A 331 7.89 3.57 8.61
C GLU A 331 7.11 4.32 9.71
N LEU A 332 7.82 5.01 10.62
CA LEU A 332 7.19 5.81 11.69
C LEU A 332 6.33 6.96 11.15
N MET A 333 6.73 7.55 10.03
CA MET A 333 6.09 8.72 9.41
C MET A 333 5.26 8.36 8.17
N THR A 334 4.99 7.07 7.94
CA THR A 334 4.39 6.63 6.69
C THR A 334 2.96 7.15 6.50
N MET A 335 2.66 7.64 5.30
CA MET A 335 1.29 8.03 4.94
C MET A 335 0.43 6.83 4.52
N ASP A 336 1.06 5.71 4.15
CA ASP A 336 0.38 4.48 3.74
C ASP A 336 0.01 3.61 4.97
N HIS A 337 -0.62 4.21 5.98
CA HIS A 337 -0.89 3.54 7.27
C HIS A 337 -1.61 2.19 7.13
N LYS A 338 -2.54 2.02 6.18
CA LYS A 338 -3.24 0.73 5.95
C LYS A 338 -2.30 -0.41 5.53
N GLN A 339 -1.11 -0.09 5.03
CA GLN A 339 -0.09 -1.04 4.57
C GLN A 339 1.17 -1.00 5.43
N SER A 340 1.20 -0.17 6.48
CA SER A 340 2.29 -0.09 7.43
C SER A 340 2.25 -1.26 8.41
N LEU A 341 3.37 -1.56 9.04
CA LEU A 341 3.48 -2.53 10.11
C LEU A 341 2.49 -2.19 11.23
N GLU A 342 2.37 -0.92 11.60
CA GLU A 342 1.44 -0.49 12.63
C GLU A 342 -0.02 -0.65 12.24
N GLY A 343 -0.43 -0.21 11.04
CA GLY A 343 -1.81 -0.37 10.59
C GLY A 343 -2.20 -1.79 10.22
N LEU A 344 -1.22 -2.70 10.11
CA LEU A 344 -1.45 -4.14 9.98
C LEU A 344 -1.36 -4.88 11.32
N GLY A 345 -1.04 -4.21 12.43
CA GLY A 345 -0.92 -4.85 13.75
C GLY A 345 0.38 -5.64 13.96
N LEU A 346 1.43 -5.36 13.19
CA LEU A 346 2.74 -6.02 13.29
C LEU A 346 3.78 -5.21 14.08
N MET A 347 3.51 -3.93 14.35
CA MET A 347 4.37 -3.07 15.16
C MET A 347 3.50 -2.12 15.98
N ARG A 348 3.66 -2.10 17.30
CA ARG A 348 3.05 -1.05 18.14
C ARG A 348 4.05 0.08 18.28
N VAL A 349 3.60 1.33 18.13
CA VAL A 349 4.39 2.53 18.42
C VAL A 349 3.61 3.36 19.44
N ALA A 350 4.17 3.51 20.63
CA ALA A 350 3.55 4.23 21.72
C ALA A 350 4.55 5.19 22.38
N MET A 351 4.04 6.09 23.20
CA MET A 351 4.84 6.88 24.12
C MET A 351 5.56 5.96 25.11
N ALA A 352 6.87 6.16 25.26
CA ALA A 352 7.64 5.50 26.30
C ALA A 352 7.09 5.94 27.67
N ARG A 353 6.59 4.97 28.45
CA ARG A 353 6.04 5.23 29.79
C ARG A 353 7.18 5.50 30.75
N LYS A 354 7.24 6.69 31.33
CA LYS A 354 8.23 7.03 32.35
C LYS A 354 7.77 6.43 33.69
N PRO A 355 8.59 5.63 34.40
CA PRO A 355 8.13 4.87 35.58
C PRO A 355 7.50 5.67 36.71
N ARG A 356 7.72 6.99 36.77
CA ARG A 356 7.20 7.89 37.82
C ARG A 356 6.16 8.89 37.30
N LEU A 357 5.78 8.81 36.03
CA LEU A 357 4.81 9.70 35.43
C LEU A 357 3.46 8.98 35.35
N ALA A 358 2.48 9.49 36.09
CA ALA A 358 1.10 9.04 36.00
C ALA A 358 0.37 9.78 34.87
N ALA A 359 -0.74 9.20 34.39
CA ALA A 359 -1.62 9.90 33.46
C ALA A 359 -2.15 11.22 34.05
N PRO A 360 -2.47 12.23 33.21
CA PRO A 360 -3.01 13.50 33.70
C PRO A 360 -4.29 13.28 34.54
N ARG A 361 -4.28 13.74 35.80
CA ARG A 361 -5.43 13.57 36.73
C ARG A 361 -6.75 14.14 36.19
N ALA A 362 -6.67 15.21 35.40
CA ALA A 362 -7.85 15.81 34.77
C ALA A 362 -8.58 14.84 33.82
N LEU A 363 -7.85 13.92 33.16
CA LEU A 363 -8.44 12.89 32.31
C LEU A 363 -9.20 11.86 33.15
N MET A 364 -8.63 11.44 34.28
CA MET A 364 -9.29 10.50 35.20
C MET A 364 -10.54 11.10 35.86
N GLN A 365 -10.55 12.42 36.10
CA GLN A 365 -11.74 13.13 36.59
C GLN A 365 -12.90 13.13 35.58
N LEU A 366 -12.64 12.87 34.30
CA LEU A 366 -13.64 12.65 33.26
C LEU A 366 -14.07 11.17 33.15
N CYS A 367 -13.82 10.39 34.21
CA CYS A 367 -14.10 8.97 34.31
C CYS A 367 -13.28 8.08 33.36
N LEU A 368 -12.23 8.59 32.71
CA LEU A 368 -11.30 7.74 31.96
C LEU A 368 -10.47 6.89 32.93
N THR A 369 -10.22 5.65 32.56
CA THR A 369 -9.19 4.84 33.23
C THR A 369 -7.80 5.40 32.94
N GLU A 370 -6.80 5.01 33.72
CA GLU A 370 -5.41 5.42 33.46
C GLU A 370 -4.94 4.94 32.08
N ASP A 371 -5.28 3.71 31.70
CA ASP A 371 -4.96 3.16 30.37
C ASP A 371 -5.63 3.97 29.25
N GLU A 372 -6.92 4.30 29.36
CA GLU A 372 -7.61 5.12 28.36
C GLU A 372 -7.05 6.56 28.28
N ALA A 373 -6.67 7.14 29.41
CA ALA A 373 -6.06 8.46 29.44
C ALA A 373 -4.73 8.48 28.67
N TRP A 374 -3.96 7.41 28.81
CA TRP A 374 -2.73 7.20 28.08
C TRP A 374 -2.96 6.89 26.59
N ASP A 375 -3.87 5.98 26.27
CA ASP A 375 -4.28 5.64 24.90
C ASP A 375 -4.79 6.86 24.12
N LEU A 376 -5.49 7.77 24.80
CA LEU A 376 -5.91 9.04 24.22
C LEU A 376 -4.71 9.89 23.79
N LEU A 377 -3.73 10.07 24.69
CA LEU A 377 -2.52 10.84 24.39
C LEU A 377 -1.69 10.17 23.28
N ASP A 378 -1.61 8.85 23.29
CA ASP A 378 -0.94 8.07 22.26
C ASP A 378 -1.57 8.25 20.88
N GLU A 379 -2.91 8.18 20.78
CA GLU A 379 -3.60 8.38 19.51
C GLU A 379 -3.49 9.84 19.03
N LEU A 380 -3.53 10.82 19.95
CA LEU A 380 -3.31 12.23 19.61
C LEU A 380 -1.88 12.47 19.08
N LEU A 381 -0.87 11.95 19.77
CA LEU A 381 0.54 12.06 19.36
C LEU A 381 0.78 11.34 18.02
N LYS A 382 0.12 10.18 17.82
CA LYS A 382 0.13 9.45 16.56
C LYS A 382 -0.40 10.29 15.41
N THR A 383 -1.45 11.11 15.60
CA THR A 383 -1.93 11.99 14.52
C THR A 383 -0.83 12.93 14.02
N VAL A 384 0.00 13.45 14.93
CA VAL A 384 1.10 14.37 14.64
C VAL A 384 2.31 13.63 14.05
N ARG A 385 2.65 12.45 14.59
CA ARG A 385 3.71 11.58 14.07
C ARG A 385 3.48 11.18 12.62
N LEU A 386 2.25 10.77 12.28
CA LEU A 386 1.89 10.39 10.91
C LEU A 386 1.87 11.59 9.93
N GLN A 387 1.86 12.82 10.43
CA GLN A 387 2.13 14.00 9.60
C GLN A 387 3.62 14.20 9.32
N GLY A 388 4.52 13.56 10.08
CA GLY A 388 5.97 13.69 9.95
C GLY A 388 6.61 14.67 10.92
N ALA A 389 5.86 15.18 11.91
CA ALA A 389 6.37 16.10 12.93
C ALA A 389 7.11 15.36 14.06
N VAL A 390 8.19 14.68 13.71
CA VAL A 390 9.08 13.94 14.62
C VAL A 390 10.53 14.33 14.31
N ASN A 391 11.37 14.46 15.34
CA ASN A 391 12.80 14.62 15.12
C ASN A 391 13.38 13.32 14.53
N LEU A 392 14.52 13.43 13.87
CA LEU A 392 15.08 12.34 13.07
C LEU A 392 16.21 11.66 13.83
N LEU A 393 16.37 10.36 13.58
CA LEU A 393 17.61 9.64 13.89
C LEU A 393 18.80 10.29 13.16
N ASP A 394 20.00 10.09 13.70
CA ASP A 394 21.24 10.54 13.06
C ASP A 394 21.39 9.99 11.64
N GLU A 395 22.13 10.71 10.79
CA GLU A 395 22.39 10.38 9.38
C GLU A 395 21.17 10.36 8.44
N VAL A 396 19.94 10.51 8.94
CA VAL A 396 18.72 10.53 8.12
C VAL A 396 18.68 11.78 7.25
N ASP A 397 18.62 11.57 5.93
CA ASP A 397 18.39 12.65 4.98
C ASP A 397 16.90 12.76 4.65
N ILE A 398 16.22 13.70 5.32
CA ILE A 398 14.79 13.96 5.09
C ILE A 398 14.47 14.36 3.65
N LYS A 399 15.46 14.80 2.85
CA LYS A 399 15.28 15.18 1.45
C LYS A 399 15.30 14.00 0.49
N SER A 400 15.69 12.81 0.96
CA SER A 400 15.67 11.55 0.20
C SER A 400 14.29 11.29 -0.43
N GLU A 401 14.28 10.70 -1.64
CA GLU A 401 13.05 10.31 -2.37
C GLU A 401 12.14 9.43 -1.50
N ARG A 402 12.72 8.69 -0.55
CA ARG A 402 11.96 7.83 0.39
C ARG A 402 10.84 8.57 1.12
N PHE A 403 11.11 9.80 1.54
CA PHE A 403 10.18 10.58 2.36
C PHE A 403 9.18 11.36 1.51
N GLU A 404 9.26 11.30 0.18
CA GLU A 404 8.30 11.96 -0.69
C GLU A 404 6.87 11.45 -0.46
N PRO A 405 5.86 12.32 -0.64
CA PRO A 405 5.94 13.76 -0.92
C PRO A 405 6.29 14.66 0.29
N ARG A 406 6.48 14.11 1.49
CA ARG A 406 6.77 14.87 2.72
C ARG A 406 8.26 14.87 3.07
N ASN A 407 9.12 15.05 2.07
CA ASN A 407 10.59 15.05 2.20
C ASN A 407 11.14 16.38 2.74
N MET A 408 10.56 16.86 3.84
CA MET A 408 10.97 18.08 4.53
C MET A 408 10.66 17.99 6.02
N ARG A 409 11.31 18.85 6.80
CA ARG A 409 11.05 18.93 8.24
C ARG A 409 9.68 19.54 8.47
N ILE A 410 8.75 18.71 8.94
CA ILE A 410 7.43 19.14 9.36
C ILE A 410 7.48 19.39 10.86
N ARG A 411 6.82 20.46 11.31
CA ARG A 411 6.78 20.85 12.72
C ARG A 411 5.34 21.07 13.17
N ILE A 412 5.15 21.12 14.47
CA ILE A 412 3.88 21.46 15.10
C ILE A 412 4.03 22.69 15.98
N THR A 413 3.00 23.53 16.02
CA THR A 413 2.86 24.63 16.99
C THR A 413 1.59 24.43 17.82
N ARG A 414 1.45 25.18 18.91
CA ARG A 414 0.26 25.13 19.76
C ARG A 414 -0.99 25.62 19.02
N VAL A 415 -0.92 26.79 18.36
CA VAL A 415 -2.02 27.41 17.60
C VAL A 415 -1.46 28.08 16.35
N GLY A 416 -2.14 27.94 15.21
CA GLY A 416 -1.83 28.67 13.97
C GLY A 416 -0.89 27.92 13.03
N SER A 417 -1.46 27.21 12.05
CA SER A 417 -0.68 26.54 11.01
C SER A 417 0.04 27.52 10.08
N ASN A 418 1.23 27.16 9.60
CA ASN A 418 1.92 27.90 8.54
C ASN A 418 2.26 26.99 7.35
N PRO A 419 1.51 27.09 6.22
CA PRO A 419 1.76 26.29 5.03
C PRO A 419 3.12 26.55 4.35
N LYS A 420 3.71 27.74 4.50
CA LYS A 420 4.98 28.09 3.84
C LYS A 420 6.17 27.35 4.46
N THR A 421 6.14 27.20 5.77
CA THR A 421 7.19 26.56 6.59
C THR A 421 6.78 25.14 7.01
N LYS A 422 5.61 24.68 6.56
CA LYS A 422 5.02 23.34 6.82
C LYS A 422 4.88 23.06 8.32
N VAL A 423 4.33 24.04 9.02
CA VAL A 423 3.95 23.93 10.43
C VAL A 423 2.46 23.62 10.52
N ILE A 424 2.11 22.52 11.17
CA ILE A 424 0.72 22.18 11.53
C ILE A 424 0.40 22.71 12.93
N SER A 425 -0.88 22.87 13.27
CA SER A 425 -1.28 23.38 14.59
C SER A 425 -1.94 22.31 15.44
N TRP A 426 -1.55 22.18 16.70
CA TRP A 426 -2.17 21.25 17.65
C TRP A 426 -3.65 21.56 17.82
N LEU A 427 -3.97 22.82 18.13
CA LEU A 427 -5.33 23.37 18.18
C LEU A 427 -5.76 23.88 16.79
N PRO A 428 -7.05 23.86 16.47
CA PRO A 428 -7.57 24.52 15.27
C PRO A 428 -7.21 26.01 15.26
N SER A 429 -6.97 26.59 14.08
CA SER A 429 -6.65 28.02 13.94
C SER A 429 -7.85 28.95 14.19
N GLY A 430 -9.07 28.40 14.34
CA GLY A 430 -10.30 29.16 14.57
C GLY A 430 -10.85 29.85 13.32
N ARG A 431 -10.32 29.55 12.12
CA ARG A 431 -10.88 30.02 10.84
C ARG A 431 -12.26 29.38 10.63
N PRO A 432 -13.30 30.13 10.20
CA PRO A 432 -14.61 29.54 9.94
C PRO A 432 -14.54 28.38 8.93
N GLY A 433 -15.09 27.22 9.29
CA GLY A 433 -15.12 26.02 8.44
C GLY A 433 -13.83 25.17 8.44
N SER A 434 -12.82 25.57 9.21
CA SER A 434 -11.58 24.81 9.38
C SER A 434 -11.60 23.96 10.65
N THR A 435 -10.89 22.84 10.62
CA THR A 435 -10.81 21.87 11.72
C THR A 435 -9.58 21.00 11.55
N ASN A 436 -9.26 20.16 12.52
CA ASN A 436 -8.22 19.15 12.39
C ASN A 436 -8.69 17.81 12.98
N ASN A 437 -7.97 16.73 12.69
CA ASN A 437 -8.38 15.40 13.13
C ASN A 437 -8.35 15.23 14.66
N ARG A 438 -7.48 15.97 15.37
CA ARG A 438 -7.35 15.91 16.83
C ARG A 438 -8.61 16.41 17.52
N VAL A 439 -9.09 17.60 17.16
CA VAL A 439 -10.31 18.17 17.78
C VAL A 439 -11.52 17.32 17.49
N ARG A 440 -11.67 16.81 16.24
CA ARG A 440 -12.78 15.92 15.89
C ARG A 440 -12.76 14.63 16.70
N PHE A 441 -11.59 14.02 16.90
CA PHE A 441 -11.46 12.82 17.72
C PHE A 441 -11.81 13.09 19.19
N VAL A 442 -11.26 14.16 19.78
CA VAL A 442 -11.57 14.56 21.16
C VAL A 442 -13.05 14.84 21.33
N SER A 443 -13.70 15.57 20.41
CA SER A 443 -15.13 15.83 20.46
C SER A 443 -15.96 14.54 20.48
N LYS A 444 -15.56 13.51 19.71
CA LYS A 444 -16.22 12.19 19.76
C LYS A 444 -16.04 11.50 21.10
N VAL A 445 -14.84 11.55 21.66
CA VAL A 445 -14.55 10.97 22.99
C VAL A 445 -15.37 11.68 24.07
N LEU A 446 -15.38 13.01 24.08
CA LEU A 446 -16.15 13.80 25.04
C LEU A 446 -17.66 13.55 24.92
N ALA A 447 -18.18 13.44 23.69
CA ALA A 447 -19.57 13.06 23.45
C ALA A 447 -19.89 11.65 23.99
N ALA A 448 -18.99 10.67 23.77
CA ALA A 448 -19.15 9.32 24.31
C ALA A 448 -19.08 9.27 25.86
N LEU A 449 -18.38 10.22 26.47
CA LEU A 449 -18.34 10.41 27.92
C LEU A 449 -19.54 11.19 28.48
N GLY A 450 -20.38 11.77 27.61
CA GLY A 450 -21.45 12.68 28.04
C GLY A 450 -20.92 13.98 28.66
N SER A 451 -19.70 14.38 28.31
CA SER A 451 -19.02 15.56 28.86
C SER A 451 -19.25 16.79 27.98
N ASN A 452 -19.55 17.93 28.63
CA ASN A 452 -19.68 19.24 27.97
C ASN A 452 -18.38 20.05 28.04
N VAL A 453 -17.24 19.42 28.35
CA VAL A 453 -15.94 20.10 28.32
C VAL A 453 -15.65 20.58 26.90
N ASP A 454 -15.12 21.80 26.80
CA ASP A 454 -14.68 22.36 25.53
C ASP A 454 -13.47 21.58 24.98
N ALA A 455 -13.60 21.07 23.76
CA ALA A 455 -12.59 20.21 23.13
C ALA A 455 -11.25 20.92 22.92
N ASP A 456 -11.26 22.23 22.65
CA ASP A 456 -10.05 23.03 22.45
C ASP A 456 -9.30 23.22 23.77
N LYS A 457 -10.00 23.56 24.86
CA LYS A 457 -9.40 23.60 26.21
C LYS A 457 -8.84 22.25 26.64
N PHE A 458 -9.55 21.18 26.31
CA PHE A 458 -9.09 19.83 26.60
C PHE A 458 -7.77 19.52 25.86
N LEU A 459 -7.73 19.78 24.55
CA LEU A 459 -6.52 19.60 23.74
C LEU A 459 -5.37 20.47 24.24
N ASP A 460 -5.64 21.69 24.69
CA ASP A 460 -4.62 22.56 25.26
C ASP A 460 -3.98 21.97 26.53
N GLY A 461 -4.77 21.30 27.37
CA GLY A 461 -4.28 20.56 28.52
C GLY A 461 -3.36 19.40 28.11
N CYS A 462 -3.74 18.63 27.10
CA CYS A 462 -2.91 17.56 26.54
C CYS A 462 -1.59 18.10 25.98
N TRP A 463 -1.62 19.22 25.25
CA TRP A 463 -0.41 19.87 24.73
C TRP A 463 0.59 20.20 25.84
N ARG A 464 0.12 20.88 26.90
CA ARG A 464 0.98 21.24 28.05
C ARG A 464 1.59 20.01 28.70
N PHE A 465 0.79 18.96 28.92
CA PHE A 465 1.29 17.72 29.49
C PHE A 465 2.40 17.09 28.62
N LEU A 466 2.19 17.02 27.30
CA LEU A 466 3.18 16.43 26.38
C LEU A 466 4.48 17.24 26.34
N LEU A 467 4.37 18.58 26.38
CA LEU A 467 5.51 19.50 26.41
C LEU A 467 6.28 19.42 27.74
N ASP A 468 5.59 19.57 28.87
CA ASP A 468 6.19 19.57 30.21
C ASP A 468 6.90 18.25 30.53
N ASN A 469 6.42 17.15 29.94
CA ASN A 469 7.01 15.83 30.09
C ASN A 469 7.94 15.43 28.95
N GLY A 470 8.25 16.32 28.01
CA GLY A 470 9.28 16.11 26.98
C GLY A 470 8.94 15.06 25.92
N TYR A 471 7.67 14.77 25.68
CA TYR A 471 7.23 13.98 24.51
C TYR A 471 7.28 14.82 23.23
N ILE A 472 7.11 16.13 23.38
CA ILE A 472 7.27 17.13 22.32
C ILE A 472 8.40 18.07 22.76
N LYS A 473 9.33 18.38 21.86
CA LYS A 473 10.48 19.25 22.10
C LYS A 473 10.43 20.49 21.21
N HIS A 474 10.89 21.61 21.76
CA HIS A 474 11.03 22.87 21.05
C HIS A 474 12.18 22.77 20.04
N GLU A 475 11.88 23.03 18.76
CA GLU A 475 12.76 22.86 17.61
C GLU A 475 12.61 24.07 16.65
N PRO A 476 12.97 25.28 17.11
CA PRO A 476 12.76 26.51 16.35
C PRO A 476 13.69 26.60 15.14
N ASP A 477 13.35 27.48 14.20
CA ASP A 477 14.29 27.96 13.20
C ASP A 477 14.19 29.48 12.96
N LYS A 478 14.92 29.98 11.97
CA LYS A 478 14.97 31.42 11.66
C LYS A 478 13.61 32.01 11.24
N PHE A 479 12.69 31.17 10.78
CA PHE A 479 11.37 31.58 10.27
C PHE A 479 10.24 31.23 11.26
N GLU A 480 10.44 30.20 12.09
CA GLU A 480 9.44 29.70 13.03
C GLU A 480 10.00 29.59 14.44
N VAL A 481 9.64 30.56 15.29
CA VAL A 481 10.12 30.63 16.68
C VAL A 481 9.34 29.69 17.60
N ASP A 482 8.05 29.48 17.36
CA ASP A 482 7.19 28.62 18.18
C ASP A 482 6.89 27.29 17.47
N ALA A 483 7.94 26.51 17.23
CA ALA A 483 7.86 25.26 16.50
C ALA A 483 8.45 24.09 17.28
N TYR A 484 7.81 22.95 17.19
CA TYR A 484 8.10 21.76 17.98
C TYR A 484 8.06 20.51 17.11
N GLN A 485 8.69 19.44 17.60
CA GLN A 485 8.58 18.09 17.02
C GLN A 485 8.42 17.06 18.14
N ILE A 486 7.82 15.92 17.82
CA ILE A 486 7.84 14.75 18.71
C ILE A 486 9.30 14.31 18.87
N ASP A 487 9.67 13.98 20.09
CA ASP A 487 10.97 13.38 20.36
C ASP A 487 10.92 11.86 20.16
N HIS A 488 11.66 11.33 19.18
CA HIS A 488 11.70 9.91 18.89
C HIS A 488 12.24 9.08 20.06
N THR A 489 13.07 9.66 20.92
CA THR A 489 13.57 8.99 22.14
C THR A 489 12.48 8.81 23.21
N ALA A 490 11.39 9.56 23.10
CA ALA A 490 10.20 9.43 23.93
C ALA A 490 9.17 8.45 23.34
N LEU A 491 9.51 7.75 22.25
CA LEU A 491 8.70 6.69 21.65
C LEU A 491 9.31 5.31 21.93
N ALA A 492 8.44 4.35 22.18
CA ALA A 492 8.73 2.93 22.29
C ALA A 492 8.07 2.16 21.14
N VAL A 493 8.79 1.17 20.61
CA VAL A 493 8.29 0.26 19.57
C VAL A 493 8.30 -1.17 20.08
N HIS A 494 7.24 -1.91 19.80
CA HIS A 494 7.06 -3.28 20.30
C HIS A 494 6.58 -4.21 19.18
N ASN A 495 6.86 -5.51 19.32
CA ASN A 495 6.32 -6.53 18.43
C ASN A 495 4.80 -6.51 18.47
N GLY A 496 4.16 -6.18 17.34
CA GLY A 496 2.71 -6.05 17.30
C GLY A 496 1.97 -7.36 17.59
N LEU A 497 2.59 -8.51 17.38
CA LEU A 497 1.95 -9.81 17.66
C LEU A 497 1.74 -10.07 19.15
N ASP A 498 2.47 -9.39 20.02
CA ASP A 498 2.37 -9.51 21.48
C ASP A 498 1.47 -8.41 22.08
N CYS A 499 0.87 -7.58 21.22
CA CYS A 499 0.05 -6.44 21.61
C CYS A 499 -1.45 -6.72 21.44
N ARG A 500 -2.26 -6.03 22.25
CA ARG A 500 -3.71 -5.95 22.05
C ARG A 500 -4.02 -4.98 20.91
N TRP A 501 -4.93 -5.39 20.02
CA TRP A 501 -5.40 -4.54 18.93
C TRP A 501 -6.91 -4.39 18.96
N PHE A 502 -7.36 -3.29 18.37
CA PHE A 502 -8.76 -3.00 18.13
C PHE A 502 -8.96 -2.70 16.65
N ARG A 503 -10.12 -3.12 16.13
CA ARG A 503 -10.52 -2.83 14.76
C ARG A 503 -11.89 -2.21 14.74
N CYS A 504 -12.00 -1.08 14.03
CA CYS A 504 -13.30 -0.44 13.81
C CYS A 504 -14.24 -1.36 13.02
N ASP A 505 -15.47 -1.53 13.48
CA ASP A 505 -16.52 -2.30 12.79
C ASP A 505 -16.91 -1.70 11.42
N THR A 506 -16.76 -0.39 11.27
CA THR A 506 -17.20 0.37 10.09
C THR A 506 -16.04 0.62 9.13
N CYS A 507 -15.03 1.41 9.54
CA CYS A 507 -13.92 1.79 8.63
C CYS A 507 -12.76 0.79 8.62
N ARG A 508 -12.82 -0.28 9.43
CA ARG A 508 -11.81 -1.36 9.53
C ARG A 508 -10.41 -0.91 9.94
N ARG A 509 -10.26 0.33 10.41
CA ARG A 509 -8.99 0.84 10.95
C ARG A 509 -8.58 -0.01 12.14
N VAL A 510 -7.33 -0.47 12.12
CA VAL A 510 -6.67 -1.16 13.22
C VAL A 510 -5.84 -0.15 14.02
N THR A 511 -5.93 -0.23 15.35
CA THR A 511 -5.15 0.59 16.28
C THR A 511 -4.87 -0.17 17.56
N ALA A 512 -3.78 0.16 18.26
CA ALA A 512 -3.44 -0.40 19.56
C ALA A 512 -4.12 0.34 20.71
N PHE A 513 -4.73 1.50 20.44
CA PHE A 513 -5.26 2.41 21.44
C PHE A 513 -6.78 2.47 21.37
N THR A 514 -7.45 2.46 22.53
CA THR A 514 -8.90 2.61 22.60
C THR A 514 -9.30 3.58 23.71
N VAL A 515 -10.31 4.40 23.44
CA VAL A 515 -10.91 5.30 24.43
C VAL A 515 -12.41 5.21 24.22
N ARG A 516 -13.13 4.62 25.18
CA ARG A 516 -14.59 4.41 25.08
C ARG A 516 -15.05 3.78 23.75
N ASP A 517 -14.23 2.89 23.19
CA ASP A 517 -14.46 2.24 21.89
C ASP A 517 -14.67 3.21 20.71
N VAL A 518 -14.26 4.47 20.85
CA VAL A 518 -14.43 5.50 19.82
C VAL A 518 -13.39 5.30 18.71
N CYS A 519 -13.85 5.20 17.46
CA CYS A 519 -12.93 5.13 16.34
C CYS A 519 -12.11 6.44 16.19
N PRO A 520 -10.76 6.37 16.04
CA PRO A 520 -9.92 7.56 15.86
C PRO A 520 -9.99 8.17 14.45
N ASN A 521 -10.64 7.49 13.50
CA ASN A 521 -11.00 8.12 12.23
C ASN A 521 -12.10 9.16 12.50
N SER A 522 -11.76 10.43 12.27
CA SER A 522 -12.55 11.59 12.70
C SER A 522 -13.97 11.60 12.14
N SER A 523 -14.16 11.19 10.88
CA SER A 523 -15.50 11.12 10.24
C SER A 523 -16.22 9.79 10.44
N CYS A 524 -15.60 8.78 11.05
CA CYS A 524 -16.20 7.44 11.13
C CYS A 524 -17.09 7.29 12.38
N PRO A 525 -18.38 6.93 12.24
CA PRO A 525 -19.27 6.72 13.39
C PRO A 525 -19.09 5.36 14.07
N GLY A 526 -18.26 4.48 13.50
CA GLY A 526 -18.07 3.10 13.98
C GLY A 526 -17.39 2.99 15.34
N LYS A 527 -17.48 1.79 15.91
CA LYS A 527 -16.90 1.45 17.21
C LYS A 527 -15.68 0.56 17.04
N LEU A 528 -14.71 0.72 17.93
CA LEU A 528 -13.55 -0.15 18.05
C LEU A 528 -13.96 -1.42 18.79
N LEU A 529 -13.70 -2.57 18.17
CA LEU A 529 -13.89 -3.88 18.79
C LEU A 529 -12.54 -4.56 18.97
N PRO A 530 -12.33 -5.37 20.02
CA PRO A 530 -11.13 -6.20 20.15
C PRO A 530 -10.87 -7.00 18.86
N TYR A 531 -9.60 -7.07 18.47
CA TYR A 531 -9.20 -7.68 17.22
C TYR A 531 -7.87 -8.42 17.38
N ASP A 532 -7.87 -9.70 17.06
CA ASP A 532 -6.65 -10.49 17.01
C ASP A 532 -6.09 -10.53 15.59
N VAL A 533 -4.77 -10.39 15.49
CA VAL A 533 -4.06 -10.62 14.23
C VAL A 533 -4.13 -12.12 13.90
N PRO A 534 -4.70 -12.53 12.76
CA PRO A 534 -4.82 -13.94 12.41
C PRO A 534 -3.46 -14.65 12.36
N PRO A 535 -3.42 -15.94 12.73
CA PRO A 535 -2.26 -16.78 12.45
C PRO A 535 -2.06 -16.90 10.94
N LEU A 536 -0.84 -17.26 10.52
CA LEU A 536 -0.44 -17.28 9.10
C LEU A 536 -1.37 -18.14 8.22
N GLU A 537 -1.89 -19.24 8.74
CA GLU A 537 -2.79 -20.15 8.03
C GLU A 537 -4.11 -19.50 7.60
N TYR A 538 -4.63 -18.57 8.42
CA TYR A 538 -5.89 -17.86 8.14
C TYR A 538 -5.66 -16.42 7.69
N GLU A 539 -4.42 -16.06 7.35
CA GLU A 539 -4.07 -14.69 6.98
C GLU A 539 -4.48 -14.37 5.54
N THR A 540 -5.52 -13.55 5.39
CA THR A 540 -6.06 -13.13 4.10
C THR A 540 -5.49 -11.78 3.63
N ASN A 541 -4.86 -11.00 4.50
CA ASN A 541 -4.24 -9.74 4.13
C ASN A 541 -2.88 -9.98 3.46
N HIS A 542 -2.80 -9.66 2.16
CA HIS A 542 -1.60 -9.81 1.34
C HIS A 542 -0.34 -9.20 1.99
N TYR A 543 -0.41 -7.95 2.45
CA TYR A 543 0.76 -7.25 2.99
C TYR A 543 1.18 -7.80 4.35
N ARG A 544 0.23 -8.16 5.21
CA ARG A 544 0.57 -8.75 6.49
C ARG A 544 1.18 -10.15 6.31
N ASN A 545 0.67 -10.94 5.37
CA ASN A 545 1.27 -12.22 5.01
C ASN A 545 2.70 -12.00 4.52
N ILE A 546 2.91 -11.15 3.51
CA ILE A 546 4.22 -10.97 2.89
C ILE A 546 5.27 -10.44 3.89
N TYR A 547 4.94 -9.50 4.77
CA TYR A 547 5.93 -9.02 5.77
C TYR A 547 6.34 -10.11 6.78
N ARG A 548 5.51 -11.14 6.96
CA ARG A 548 5.79 -12.28 7.85
C ARG A 548 6.44 -13.47 7.14
N THR A 549 6.26 -13.62 5.83
CA THR A 549 6.67 -14.82 5.07
C THR A 549 7.75 -14.56 4.02
N LEU A 550 7.93 -13.32 3.56
CA LEU A 550 8.90 -12.96 2.53
C LEU A 550 10.31 -13.40 2.95
N ARG A 551 11.01 -14.11 2.07
CA ARG A 551 12.40 -14.45 2.27
C ARG A 551 13.24 -13.17 2.17
N PRO A 552 14.21 -12.95 3.07
CA PRO A 552 15.07 -11.76 3.07
C PRO A 552 16.10 -11.86 1.92
N SER A 553 15.63 -11.95 0.68
CA SER A 553 16.43 -12.02 -0.54
C SER A 553 16.28 -10.68 -1.26
N PRO A 554 17.27 -9.79 -1.20
CA PRO A 554 17.21 -8.48 -1.85
C PRO A 554 17.05 -8.61 -3.37
N LEU A 555 16.58 -7.55 -4.02
CA LEU A 555 16.34 -7.50 -5.46
C LEU A 555 16.94 -6.20 -6.02
N SER A 556 17.72 -6.32 -7.08
CA SER A 556 18.33 -5.22 -7.81
C SER A 556 17.85 -5.25 -9.26
N ALA A 557 17.00 -4.28 -9.64
CA ALA A 557 16.42 -4.19 -10.97
C ALA A 557 17.00 -3.04 -11.79
N LYS A 558 17.37 -3.32 -13.03
CA LYS A 558 17.77 -2.31 -14.03
C LYS A 558 16.98 -2.48 -15.32
N GLU A 559 16.82 -1.40 -16.06
CA GLU A 559 16.30 -1.48 -17.41
C GLU A 559 17.43 -1.82 -18.40
N HIS A 560 17.07 -2.53 -19.47
CA HIS A 560 17.95 -2.77 -20.60
C HIS A 560 17.19 -2.46 -21.89
N THR A 561 17.20 -1.18 -22.30
CA THR A 561 16.50 -0.69 -23.49
C THR A 561 17.49 -0.09 -24.48
N ALA A 562 17.04 0.14 -25.72
CA ALA A 562 17.86 0.79 -26.74
C ALA A 562 18.11 2.30 -26.48
N GLN A 563 17.76 2.80 -25.29
CA GLN A 563 18.05 4.18 -24.86
C GLN A 563 19.45 4.32 -24.27
N TRP A 564 20.04 3.23 -23.79
CA TRP A 564 21.41 3.25 -23.28
C TRP A 564 22.45 3.33 -24.39
N THR A 565 23.58 3.93 -24.07
CA THR A 565 24.78 3.83 -24.91
C THR A 565 25.29 2.38 -24.92
N ALA A 566 26.00 1.97 -25.97
CA ALA A 566 26.55 0.62 -26.07
C ALA A 566 27.45 0.25 -24.87
N GLN A 567 28.21 1.23 -24.36
CA GLN A 567 29.08 1.06 -23.18
C GLN A 567 28.25 0.76 -21.92
N GLN A 568 27.20 1.55 -21.66
CA GLN A 568 26.33 1.36 -20.49
C GLN A 568 25.53 0.06 -20.57
N ALA A 569 25.03 -0.29 -21.77
CA ALA A 569 24.34 -1.57 -21.98
C ALA A 569 25.25 -2.77 -21.67
N ALA A 570 26.51 -2.73 -22.14
CA ALA A 570 27.50 -3.76 -21.85
C ALA A 570 27.85 -3.84 -20.35
N GLU A 571 27.92 -2.70 -19.66
CA GLU A 571 28.13 -2.64 -18.21
C GLU A 571 26.97 -3.27 -17.44
N ILE A 572 25.72 -2.87 -17.73
CA ILE A 572 24.51 -3.45 -17.11
C ILE A 572 24.43 -4.95 -17.36
N GLN A 573 24.74 -5.40 -18.58
CA GLN A 573 24.80 -6.82 -18.92
C GLN A 573 25.86 -7.55 -18.07
N LYS A 574 27.06 -6.97 -17.92
CA LYS A 574 28.12 -7.54 -17.10
C LYS A 574 27.71 -7.62 -15.63
N GLU A 575 27.08 -6.58 -15.10
CA GLU A 575 26.53 -6.56 -13.74
C GLU A 575 25.47 -7.65 -13.55
N PHE A 576 24.62 -7.88 -14.56
CA PHE A 576 23.62 -8.95 -14.52
C PHE A 576 24.24 -10.35 -14.53
N VAL A 577 25.21 -10.58 -15.42
CA VAL A 577 25.93 -11.87 -15.48
C VAL A 577 26.65 -12.16 -14.16
N ASN A 578 27.27 -11.14 -13.56
CA ASN A 578 27.97 -11.24 -12.28
C ASN A 578 27.02 -11.23 -11.06
N GLY A 579 25.70 -11.14 -11.24
CA GLY A 579 24.72 -11.19 -10.14
C GLY A 579 24.58 -9.90 -9.32
N LYS A 580 25.28 -8.80 -9.66
CA LYS A 580 25.12 -7.48 -9.00
C LYS A 580 23.80 -6.79 -9.33
N VAL A 581 23.29 -7.09 -10.51
CA VAL A 581 21.91 -6.85 -10.92
C VAL A 581 21.29 -8.22 -11.13
N ASN A 582 20.07 -8.42 -10.66
CA ASN A 582 19.49 -9.75 -10.64
C ASN A 582 18.08 -9.77 -11.24
N VAL A 583 17.56 -8.61 -11.63
CA VAL A 583 16.39 -8.46 -12.51
C VAL A 583 16.69 -7.47 -13.63
N LEU A 584 16.44 -7.86 -14.87
CA LEU A 584 16.45 -6.93 -16.00
C LEU A 584 15.07 -6.74 -16.59
N SER A 585 14.68 -5.49 -16.78
CA SER A 585 13.49 -5.08 -17.54
C SER A 585 13.91 -4.69 -18.95
N CYS A 586 13.67 -5.59 -19.89
CA CYS A 586 14.14 -5.52 -21.26
C CYS A 586 13.03 -5.14 -22.24
N SER A 587 13.39 -4.41 -23.29
CA SER A 587 12.60 -4.37 -24.52
C SER A 587 13.03 -5.51 -25.47
N THR A 588 12.93 -5.32 -26.79
CA THR A 588 13.45 -6.28 -27.80
C THR A 588 14.98 -6.46 -27.79
N THR A 589 15.72 -5.71 -26.97
CA THR A 589 17.19 -5.68 -26.93
C THR A 589 17.83 -6.97 -26.42
N PHE A 590 17.11 -7.74 -25.60
CA PHE A 590 17.54 -9.04 -25.07
C PHE A 590 16.77 -10.20 -25.72
N GLU A 591 16.03 -9.93 -26.79
CA GLU A 591 15.24 -10.94 -27.49
C GLU A 591 16.14 -11.87 -28.32
N LEU A 592 17.20 -11.35 -28.94
CA LEU A 592 18.16 -12.07 -29.79
C LEU A 592 19.62 -11.74 -29.43
N GLY A 593 20.53 -12.71 -29.58
CA GLY A 593 21.97 -12.42 -29.74
C GLY A 593 22.87 -12.30 -28.49
N VAL A 594 22.34 -12.45 -27.27
CA VAL A 594 23.15 -12.39 -26.04
C VAL A 594 22.96 -13.65 -25.20
N ASP A 595 24.05 -14.30 -24.80
CA ASP A 595 24.03 -15.36 -23.80
C ASP A 595 24.21 -14.74 -22.40
N VAL A 596 23.21 -14.93 -21.55
CA VAL A 596 23.14 -14.35 -20.20
C VAL A 596 23.21 -15.44 -19.13
N GLY A 597 23.60 -16.64 -19.54
CA GLY A 597 23.56 -17.84 -18.71
C GLY A 597 22.15 -18.36 -18.53
N ASP A 598 21.99 -19.18 -17.50
CA ASP A 598 20.80 -19.99 -17.29
C ASP A 598 19.72 -19.26 -16.51
N LEU A 599 18.55 -19.10 -17.12
CA LEU A 599 17.36 -18.54 -16.47
C LEU A 599 16.30 -19.64 -16.32
N GLN A 600 15.69 -19.71 -15.14
CA GLN A 600 14.62 -20.67 -14.87
C GLN A 600 13.24 -20.10 -15.21
N ALA A 601 13.09 -18.78 -15.14
CA ALA A 601 11.84 -18.12 -15.45
C ALA A 601 12.05 -16.82 -16.23
N VAL A 602 11.02 -16.47 -17.00
CA VAL A 602 10.90 -15.18 -17.66
C VAL A 602 9.49 -14.62 -17.45
N VAL A 603 9.41 -13.31 -17.28
CA VAL A 603 8.14 -12.59 -17.19
C VAL A 603 7.95 -11.78 -18.47
N MET A 604 6.82 -11.95 -19.12
CA MET A 604 6.34 -11.06 -20.16
C MET A 604 5.32 -10.16 -19.50
N ARG A 605 5.49 -8.84 -19.58
CA ARG A 605 4.57 -7.89 -18.94
C ARG A 605 3.29 -7.66 -19.74
N ASN A 606 3.33 -8.04 -21.01
CA ASN A 606 2.24 -7.94 -21.94
C ASN A 606 2.40 -9.05 -22.97
N MET A 607 1.28 -9.44 -23.60
CA MET A 607 1.33 -10.38 -24.70
C MET A 607 2.17 -9.79 -25.85
N PRO A 608 3.20 -10.50 -26.35
CA PRO A 608 3.98 -10.07 -27.50
C PRO A 608 3.13 -9.92 -28.77
N PRO A 609 3.49 -9.00 -29.69
CA PRO A 609 2.68 -8.69 -30.86
C PRO A 609 2.64 -9.82 -31.89
N ARG A 610 3.63 -10.72 -31.91
CA ARG A 610 3.68 -11.89 -32.80
C ARG A 610 4.12 -13.14 -32.04
N THR A 611 3.67 -14.28 -32.53
CA THR A 611 4.04 -15.61 -32.00
C THR A 611 5.55 -15.86 -32.00
N ALA A 612 6.26 -15.41 -33.05
CA ALA A 612 7.72 -15.52 -33.11
C ALA A 612 8.42 -14.79 -31.96
N ASN A 613 7.95 -13.60 -31.58
CA ASN A 613 8.50 -12.84 -30.45
C ASN A 613 8.28 -13.58 -29.13
N TYR A 614 7.08 -14.15 -28.95
CA TYR A 614 6.77 -14.96 -27.79
C TYR A 614 7.71 -16.16 -27.65
N VAL A 615 7.90 -16.93 -28.72
CA VAL A 615 8.77 -18.12 -28.72
C VAL A 615 10.22 -17.76 -28.42
N GLN A 616 10.74 -16.66 -29.00
CA GLN A 616 12.11 -16.20 -28.75
C GLN A 616 12.32 -15.79 -27.28
N ARG A 617 11.39 -15.03 -26.70
CA ARG A 617 11.44 -14.59 -25.31
C ARG A 617 11.26 -15.76 -24.33
N ALA A 618 10.29 -16.64 -24.60
CA ALA A 618 10.08 -17.87 -23.83
C ALA A 618 11.31 -18.80 -23.86
N GLY A 619 12.00 -18.87 -25.00
CA GLY A 619 13.23 -19.64 -25.17
C GLY A 619 14.43 -19.13 -24.35
N ARG A 620 14.30 -18.00 -23.66
CA ARG A 620 15.30 -17.52 -22.69
C ARG A 620 15.24 -18.26 -21.36
N ALA A 621 14.12 -18.89 -21.02
CA ALA A 621 14.00 -19.75 -19.85
C ALA A 621 14.27 -21.22 -20.21
N GLY A 622 14.81 -21.98 -19.25
CA GLY A 622 14.94 -23.44 -19.33
C GLY A 622 16.19 -23.94 -20.04
N ARG A 623 17.32 -23.25 -19.92
CA ARG A 623 18.62 -23.69 -20.48
C ARG A 623 19.32 -24.77 -19.63
N ARG A 624 18.94 -24.93 -18.36
CA ARG A 624 19.41 -26.03 -17.48
C ARG A 624 18.50 -27.23 -17.46
N ALA A 625 19.12 -28.38 -17.25
CA ALA A 625 18.51 -29.69 -17.08
C ALA A 625 18.20 -30.05 -15.61
N ALA A 626 17.82 -29.05 -14.80
CA ALA A 626 17.53 -29.26 -13.37
C ALA A 626 16.10 -28.87 -12.98
N SER A 627 15.37 -28.13 -13.83
CA SER A 627 14.00 -27.70 -13.55
C SER A 627 13.25 -27.28 -14.81
N ALA A 628 11.95 -27.51 -14.86
CA ALA A 628 11.09 -26.98 -15.91
C ALA A 628 11.10 -25.45 -15.95
N ALA A 629 11.01 -24.87 -17.15
CA ALA A 629 10.98 -23.43 -17.34
C ALA A 629 9.58 -22.86 -17.03
N LEU A 630 9.50 -21.67 -16.44
CA LEU A 630 8.23 -20.95 -16.29
C LEU A 630 8.23 -19.66 -17.12
N VAL A 631 7.23 -19.55 -17.99
CA VAL A 631 6.92 -18.35 -18.77
C VAL A 631 5.64 -17.77 -18.22
N LEU A 632 5.75 -16.61 -17.57
CA LEU A 632 4.61 -15.87 -17.06
C LEU A 632 4.28 -14.72 -18.01
N THR A 633 3.00 -14.53 -18.37
CA THR A 633 2.53 -13.44 -19.24
C THR A 633 1.38 -12.68 -18.59
#